data_AF-A0A4Z0NW05-F1
#
_entry.id   AF-A0A4Z0NW05-F1
#
_cell.length_a   1.000
_cell.length_b   1.000
_cell.length_c   1.000
_cell.angle_alpha   90.00
_cell.angle_beta   90.00
_cell.angle_gamma   90.00
#
_symmetry.space_group_name_H-M   'P 1'
#
loop_
_entity.id
_entity.type
_entity.pdbx_description
1 polymer ?
#
loop_
_entity_poly.entity_id
_entity_poly.type
_entity_poly.pdbx_seq_one_letter_code
_entity_poly.pdbx_strand_id
1 'polypeptide(L)'
;MAVIGSGWVAAEPTLPARCRLLPIATERGRRRGVDARPIRRRRTVTKPAHDDETGHQGTRREEARHEETWAAFREAVNMSPGDLEHWLGTEESRSVGWSDGARKEGAGGGESVGHHQGRRIVEIKHTKKADLTDDDYADMRKVVAYVKRHLTQGGPKEDVKTSRWRYSLMNWGHDPLKD
;
A
#
# COMPACT_ATOMS: atom_id res chain seq x y z
N MET A 1 48.34 -7.35 45.93
CA MET A 1 47.60 -6.21 46.50
C MET A 1 46.91 -5.51 45.34
N ALA A 2 45.61 -5.71 45.11
CA ALA A 2 44.49 -5.01 45.79
C ALA A 2 44.33 -3.59 45.18
N VAL A 3 43.21 -3.08 44.63
CA VAL A 3 41.79 -3.48 44.53
C VAL A 3 41.12 -2.55 43.45
N ILE A 4 39.90 -2.91 42.98
CA ILE A 4 38.72 -2.10 42.56
C ILE A 4 38.85 -1.06 41.42
N GLY A 5 37.97 -0.97 40.42
CA GLY A 5 36.56 -1.40 40.31
C GLY A 5 35.63 -0.18 40.42
N SER A 6 35.18 0.38 39.29
CA SER A 6 34.14 1.43 39.17
C SER A 6 33.72 1.47 37.70
N GLY A 7 32.47 1.39 37.27
CA GLY A 7 31.18 1.43 37.94
C GLY A 7 30.21 1.87 36.84
N TRP A 8 29.48 0.93 36.26
CA TRP A 8 28.47 1.19 35.23
C TRP A 8 27.27 1.90 35.89
N VAL A 9 26.93 3.10 35.44
CA VAL A 9 25.69 3.79 35.82
C VAL A 9 24.63 3.46 34.78
N ALA A 10 23.67 2.61 35.17
CA ALA A 10 22.43 2.41 34.46
C ALA A 10 21.49 3.59 34.74
N ALA A 11 21.01 4.24 33.68
CA ALA A 11 19.96 5.25 33.75
C ALA A 11 18.59 4.57 33.62
N GLU A 12 17.80 4.58 34.69
CA GLU A 12 16.39 4.19 34.67
C GLU A 12 15.51 5.38 34.23
N PRO A 13 14.57 5.20 33.28
CA PRO A 13 13.59 6.20 32.93
C PRO A 13 12.39 6.14 33.88
N THR A 14 12.22 7.16 34.72
CA THR A 14 11.01 7.34 35.53
C THR A 14 9.93 8.09 34.74
N LEU A 15 8.80 7.42 34.53
CA LEU A 15 7.61 7.90 33.81
C LEU A 15 6.83 8.97 34.59
N PRO A 16 6.02 9.81 33.90
CA PRO A 16 5.32 10.94 34.49
C PRO A 16 3.95 10.64 35.10
N ALA A 17 3.60 11.50 36.07
CA ALA A 17 2.28 12.05 36.40
C ALA A 17 1.10 11.10 36.69
N ARG A 18 0.79 10.95 37.98
CA ARG A 18 -0.50 10.43 38.49
C ARG A 18 -1.59 11.49 38.31
N CYS A 19 -2.52 11.27 37.37
CA CYS A 19 -3.78 12.00 37.29
C CYS A 19 -4.71 11.60 38.45
N ARG A 20 -5.14 12.61 39.22
CA ARG A 20 -6.13 12.49 40.30
C ARG A 20 -7.51 12.15 39.71
N LEU A 21 -8.11 11.06 40.20
CA LEU A 21 -9.52 10.76 40.07
C LEU A 21 -10.34 11.79 40.86
N LEU A 22 -11.27 12.47 40.18
CA LEU A 22 -12.34 13.26 40.81
C LEU A 22 -13.62 12.40 40.91
N PRO A 23 -14.44 12.55 41.96
CA PRO A 23 -15.69 11.82 42.10
C PRO A 23 -16.81 12.40 41.22
N ILE A 24 -17.59 11.51 40.60
CA ILE A 24 -18.79 11.81 39.83
C ILE A 24 -19.94 12.06 40.81
N ALA A 25 -20.43 13.30 40.86
CA ALA A 25 -21.63 13.68 41.58
C ALA A 25 -22.89 13.24 40.82
N THR A 26 -23.85 12.72 41.58
CA THR A 26 -25.21 12.41 41.16
C THR A 26 -26.04 13.69 41.12
N GLU A 27 -26.84 13.92 40.07
CA GLU A 27 -28.02 14.77 40.22
C GLU A 27 -29.15 14.38 39.26
N ARG A 28 -30.35 14.37 39.84
CA ARG A 28 -31.63 13.97 39.24
C ARG A 28 -32.26 15.14 38.48
N GLY A 29 -32.82 14.82 37.32
CA GLY A 29 -34.16 15.27 36.92
C GLY A 29 -34.26 16.53 36.07
N ARG A 30 -34.94 16.43 34.92
CA ARG A 30 -36.29 16.99 34.68
C ARG A 30 -36.69 16.82 33.20
N ARG A 31 -37.94 16.43 33.00
CA ARG A 31 -38.60 16.08 31.73
C ARG A 31 -38.89 17.28 30.84
N ARG A 32 -38.87 17.09 29.51
CA ARG A 32 -39.79 17.63 28.48
C ARG A 32 -39.80 16.59 27.34
N GLY A 33 -40.90 15.93 27.00
CA GLY A 33 -41.97 16.48 26.18
C GLY A 33 -41.58 16.41 24.70
N VAL A 34 -41.81 15.26 24.04
CA VAL A 34 -41.73 15.13 22.58
C VAL A 34 -42.94 14.36 22.09
N ASP A 35 -43.74 15.06 21.29
CA ASP A 35 -45.02 14.67 20.75
C ASP A 35 -44.95 13.38 19.91
N ALA A 36 -45.94 12.51 20.13
CA ALA A 36 -46.17 11.32 19.34
C ALA A 36 -46.53 11.70 17.89
N ARG A 37 -45.59 11.47 16.96
CA ARG A 37 -45.86 11.55 15.52
C ARG A 37 -46.60 10.28 15.06
N PRO A 38 -47.61 10.38 14.18
CA PRO A 38 -48.35 9.21 13.74
C PRO A 38 -47.48 8.29 12.88
N ILE A 39 -47.58 6.99 13.16
CA ILE A 39 -46.91 5.91 12.44
C ILE A 39 -47.46 5.89 11.00
N ARG A 40 -46.70 6.43 10.03
CA ARG A 40 -46.99 6.22 8.61
C ARG A 40 -46.87 4.73 8.33
N ARG A 41 -47.99 4.06 8.02
CA ARG A 41 -47.99 2.68 7.53
C ARG A 41 -47.15 2.62 6.25
N ARG A 42 -46.05 1.86 6.32
CA ARG A 42 -45.13 1.62 5.21
C ARG A 42 -45.93 0.89 4.12
N ARG A 43 -46.21 1.55 2.99
CA ARG A 43 -46.63 0.83 1.78
C ARG A 43 -45.47 -0.11 1.41
N THR A 44 -45.74 -1.40 1.37
CA THR A 44 -44.87 -2.35 0.68
C THR A 44 -44.90 -1.99 -0.80
N VAL A 45 -43.89 -1.26 -1.25
CA VAL A 45 -43.61 -1.15 -2.68
C VAL A 45 -43.07 -2.52 -3.09
N THR A 46 -43.91 -3.31 -3.75
CA THR A 46 -43.45 -4.47 -4.51
C THR A 46 -42.55 -3.94 -5.62
N LYS A 47 -41.24 -4.18 -5.47
CA LYS A 47 -40.24 -3.88 -6.50
C LYS A 47 -40.63 -4.70 -7.75
N PRO A 48 -40.88 -4.07 -8.91
CA PRO A 48 -41.13 -4.85 -10.12
C PRO A 48 -39.88 -5.69 -10.44
N ALA A 49 -40.11 -6.91 -10.95
CA ALA A 49 -39.04 -7.74 -11.48
C ALA A 49 -38.33 -6.93 -12.57
N HIS A 50 -37.07 -6.62 -12.32
CA HIS A 50 -36.22 -5.91 -13.26
C HIS A 50 -35.69 -6.97 -14.22
N ASP A 51 -36.07 -6.88 -15.48
CA ASP A 51 -35.48 -7.68 -16.54
C ASP A 51 -33.96 -7.44 -16.60
N ASP A 52 -33.21 -8.53 -16.74
CA ASP A 52 -31.77 -8.68 -16.51
C ASP A 52 -30.85 -8.05 -17.58
N GLU A 53 -31.18 -6.85 -18.07
CA GLU A 53 -30.32 -6.13 -19.04
C GLU A 53 -29.05 -5.52 -18.40
N THR A 54 -28.86 -5.71 -17.09
CA THR A 54 -27.78 -5.07 -16.31
C THR A 54 -26.40 -5.69 -16.52
N GLY A 55 -26.30 -6.92 -17.05
CA GLY A 55 -25.03 -7.63 -17.20
C GLY A 55 -24.08 -7.03 -18.24
N HIS A 56 -24.62 -6.49 -19.35
CA HIS A 56 -23.81 -6.00 -20.48
C HIS A 56 -23.17 -4.63 -20.21
N GLN A 57 -23.75 -3.84 -19.30
CA GLN A 57 -23.17 -2.56 -18.87
C GLN A 57 -22.01 -2.75 -17.88
N GLY A 58 -22.08 -3.81 -17.05
CA GLY A 58 -21.03 -4.16 -16.12
C GLY A 58 -19.73 -4.57 -16.82
N THR A 59 -19.83 -5.46 -17.81
CA THR A 59 -18.65 -5.95 -18.56
C THR A 59 -17.95 -4.83 -19.32
N ARG A 60 -18.69 -3.98 -20.04
CA ARG A 60 -18.10 -2.84 -20.76
C ARG A 60 -17.36 -1.87 -19.85
N ARG A 61 -17.86 -1.65 -18.64
CA ARG A 61 -17.22 -0.76 -17.66
C ARG A 61 -15.92 -1.37 -17.11
N GLU A 62 -15.91 -2.66 -16.82
CA GLU A 62 -14.68 -3.34 -16.38
C GLU A 62 -13.64 -3.42 -17.50
N GLU A 63 -14.06 -3.70 -18.74
CA GLU A 63 -13.19 -3.65 -19.92
C GLU A 63 -12.55 -2.25 -20.09
N ALA A 64 -13.34 -1.18 -20.01
CA ALA A 64 -12.81 0.19 -20.06
C ALA A 64 -11.80 0.47 -18.94
N ARG A 65 -12.07 -0.02 -17.73
CA ARG A 65 -11.16 0.10 -16.59
C ARG A 65 -9.87 -0.71 -16.79
N HIS A 66 -9.94 -1.87 -17.43
CA HIS A 66 -8.77 -2.68 -17.80
C HIS A 66 -7.93 -1.97 -18.85
N GLU A 67 -8.55 -1.35 -19.85
CA GLU A 67 -7.85 -0.52 -20.83
C GLU A 67 -7.11 0.65 -20.19
N GLU A 68 -7.77 1.40 -19.31
CA GLU A 68 -7.14 2.50 -18.55
C GLU A 68 -5.99 1.99 -17.68
N THR A 69 -6.19 0.85 -16.99
CA THR A 69 -5.16 0.23 -16.15
C THR A 69 -3.95 -0.20 -16.98
N TRP A 70 -4.18 -0.83 -18.14
CA TRP A 70 -3.13 -1.27 -19.05
C TRP A 70 -2.31 -0.09 -19.58
N ALA A 71 -2.99 0.98 -20.01
CA ALA A 71 -2.32 2.19 -20.48
C ALA A 71 -1.43 2.81 -19.38
N ALA A 72 -1.98 3.00 -18.18
CA ALA A 72 -1.25 3.57 -17.05
C ALA A 72 -0.09 2.68 -16.59
N PHE A 73 -0.24 1.35 -16.66
CA PHE A 73 0.82 0.41 -16.33
C PHE A 73 1.99 0.50 -17.30
N ARG A 74 1.71 0.55 -18.61
CA ARG A 74 2.77 0.70 -19.63
C ARG A 74 3.51 2.03 -19.52
N GLU A 75 2.83 3.09 -19.08
CA GLU A 75 3.47 4.37 -18.78
C GLU A 75 4.33 4.30 -17.52
N ALA A 76 3.83 3.65 -16.46
CA ALA A 76 4.55 3.57 -15.18
C ALA A 76 5.78 2.65 -15.23
N VAL A 77 5.73 1.55 -15.98
CA VAL A 77 6.81 0.53 -16.02
C VAL A 77 7.69 0.72 -17.26
N ASN A 78 8.72 1.55 -17.14
CA ASN A 78 9.63 1.92 -18.24
C ASN A 78 10.82 0.94 -18.43
N MET A 79 11.04 -0.01 -17.52
CA MET A 79 12.05 -1.05 -17.69
C MET A 79 11.53 -2.19 -18.59
N SER A 80 12.41 -2.75 -19.43
CA SER A 80 12.10 -3.96 -20.19
C SER A 80 12.05 -5.19 -19.27
N PRO A 81 11.38 -6.29 -19.65
CA PRO A 81 11.38 -7.51 -18.85
C PRO A 81 12.79 -8.01 -18.54
N GLY A 82 13.69 -8.01 -19.53
CA GLY A 82 15.08 -8.45 -19.35
C GLY A 82 15.89 -7.50 -18.46
N ASP A 83 15.71 -6.18 -18.59
CA ASP A 83 16.37 -5.21 -17.70
C ASP A 83 15.93 -5.43 -16.24
N LEU A 84 14.64 -5.69 -16.03
CA LEU A 84 14.06 -5.91 -14.71
C LEU A 84 14.50 -7.25 -14.12
N GLU A 85 14.50 -8.34 -14.91
CA GLU A 85 15.03 -9.64 -14.50
C GLU A 85 16.50 -9.54 -14.07
N HIS A 86 17.32 -8.86 -14.88
CA HIS A 86 18.72 -8.63 -14.54
C HIS A 86 18.87 -7.84 -13.24
N TRP A 87 18.11 -6.74 -13.11
CA TRP A 87 18.10 -5.93 -11.90
C TRP A 87 17.69 -6.74 -10.67
N LEU A 88 16.64 -7.56 -10.76
CA LEU A 88 16.16 -8.37 -9.65
C LEU A 88 17.19 -9.41 -9.18
N GLY A 89 18.10 -9.85 -10.04
CA GLY A 89 19.21 -10.73 -9.67
C GLY A 89 20.29 -10.07 -8.80
N THR A 90 20.31 -8.74 -8.69
CA THR A 90 21.37 -8.00 -7.99
C THR A 90 21.25 -8.08 -6.47
N GLU A 91 22.34 -7.78 -5.76
CA GLU A 91 22.31 -7.65 -4.29
C GLU A 91 21.56 -6.37 -3.88
N GLU A 92 21.75 -5.30 -4.63
CA GLU A 92 21.13 -3.99 -4.45
C GLU A 92 19.61 -4.10 -4.46
N SER A 93 19.04 -4.78 -5.44
CA SER A 93 17.60 -5.09 -5.53
C SER A 93 17.08 -5.81 -4.28
N ARG A 94 17.82 -6.81 -3.80
CA ARG A 94 17.45 -7.61 -2.61
C ARG A 94 17.63 -6.86 -1.29
N SER A 95 18.44 -5.79 -1.29
CA SER A 95 18.78 -4.99 -0.10
C SER A 95 17.76 -3.90 0.27
N VAL A 96 16.77 -3.67 -0.59
CA VAL A 96 15.78 -2.59 -0.42
C VAL A 96 14.35 -3.12 -0.33
N GLY A 97 13.45 -2.25 0.14
CA GLY A 97 12.03 -2.54 0.33
C GLY A 97 11.67 -2.86 1.78
N TRP A 98 10.52 -3.50 1.94
CA TRP A 98 9.91 -3.86 3.22
C TRP A 98 9.71 -5.37 3.31
N SER A 99 10.17 -5.99 4.39
CA SER A 99 10.01 -7.41 4.69
C SER A 99 9.84 -7.59 6.20
N ASP A 100 9.10 -8.61 6.63
CA ASP A 100 8.96 -8.98 8.05
C ASP A 100 8.55 -7.83 8.98
N GLY A 101 7.73 -6.90 8.46
CA GLY A 101 7.25 -5.75 9.23
C GLY A 101 8.26 -4.61 9.42
N ALA A 102 9.41 -4.64 8.73
CA ALA A 102 10.42 -3.60 8.80
C ALA A 102 11.04 -3.27 7.43
N ARG A 103 11.79 -2.17 7.36
CA ARG A 103 12.60 -1.82 6.19
C ARG A 103 13.81 -2.77 6.12
N LYS A 104 14.20 -3.18 4.91
CA LYS A 104 15.41 -3.99 4.71
C LYS A 104 16.67 -3.16 4.99
N GLU A 105 17.61 -3.71 5.77
CA GLU A 105 18.91 -3.09 6.02
C GLU A 105 20.06 -3.70 5.19
N GLY A 106 19.77 -4.77 4.44
CA GLY A 106 20.74 -5.46 3.58
C GLY A 106 20.08 -6.58 2.78
N ALA A 107 20.83 -7.28 1.94
CA ALA A 107 20.26 -8.29 1.03
C ALA A 107 19.83 -9.59 1.71
N GLY A 108 20.31 -9.87 2.92
CA GLY A 108 19.91 -11.03 3.72
C GLY A 108 18.45 -10.96 4.21
N GLY A 109 17.98 -12.07 4.79
CA GLY A 109 16.63 -12.18 5.37
C GLY A 109 15.53 -12.46 4.34
N GLY A 110 14.27 -12.22 4.75
CA GLY A 110 13.09 -12.44 3.92
C GLY A 110 13.08 -11.59 2.65
N GLU A 111 12.32 -12.05 1.66
CA GLU A 111 12.07 -11.29 0.45
C GLU A 111 11.27 -10.01 0.75
N SER A 112 11.65 -8.89 0.12
CA SER A 112 10.85 -7.67 0.22
C SER A 112 9.63 -7.69 -0.69
N VAL A 113 8.57 -7.02 -0.26
CA VAL A 113 7.34 -6.84 -1.06
C VAL A 113 7.63 -6.27 -2.44
N GLY A 114 8.57 -5.31 -2.53
CA GLY A 114 8.96 -4.72 -3.80
C GLY A 114 9.68 -5.70 -4.72
N HIS A 115 10.58 -6.51 -4.17
CA HIS A 115 11.30 -7.53 -4.95
C HIS A 115 10.34 -8.61 -5.49
N HIS A 116 9.42 -9.07 -4.64
CA HIS A 116 8.36 -9.98 -5.05
C HIS A 116 7.51 -9.38 -6.18
N GLN A 117 7.10 -8.12 -6.03
CA GLN A 117 6.30 -7.44 -7.05
C GLN A 117 7.06 -7.27 -8.37
N GLY A 118 8.38 -7.06 -8.33
CA GLY A 118 9.21 -7.04 -9.52
C GLY A 118 9.10 -8.32 -10.33
N ARG A 119 9.15 -9.49 -9.69
CA ARG A 119 8.92 -10.77 -10.40
C ARG A 119 7.53 -10.86 -10.99
N ARG A 120 6.51 -10.39 -10.26
CA ARG A 120 5.13 -10.35 -10.77
C ARG A 120 5.00 -9.46 -12.01
N ILE A 121 5.70 -8.32 -12.04
CA ILE A 121 5.74 -7.42 -13.20
C ILE A 121 6.39 -8.12 -14.40
N VAL A 122 7.47 -8.88 -14.19
CA VAL A 122 8.11 -9.67 -15.24
C VAL A 122 7.13 -10.68 -15.83
N GLU A 123 6.44 -11.45 -14.99
CA GLU A 123 5.40 -12.40 -15.43
C GLU A 123 4.33 -11.70 -16.29
N ILE A 124 3.78 -10.59 -15.78
CA ILE A 124 2.77 -9.80 -16.49
C ILE A 124 3.26 -9.30 -17.85
N LYS A 125 4.52 -8.85 -17.96
CA LYS A 125 5.07 -8.34 -19.23
C LYS A 125 5.36 -9.45 -20.24
N HIS A 126 5.52 -10.71 -19.81
CA HIS A 126 5.63 -11.88 -20.69
C HIS A 126 4.27 -12.44 -21.10
N THR A 127 3.21 -12.13 -20.36
CA THR A 127 1.84 -12.51 -20.68
C THR A 127 1.25 -11.63 -21.78
N LYS A 128 0.54 -12.24 -22.75
CA LYS A 128 -0.17 -11.47 -23.77
C LYS A 128 -1.37 -10.78 -23.15
N LYS A 129 -1.70 -9.56 -23.61
CA LYS A 129 -2.83 -8.78 -23.07
C LYS A 129 -4.16 -9.55 -23.03
N ALA A 130 -4.41 -10.40 -24.03
CA ALA A 130 -5.64 -11.21 -24.11
C ALA A 130 -5.71 -12.33 -23.07
N ASP A 131 -4.57 -12.72 -22.50
CA ASP A 131 -4.46 -13.80 -21.50
C ASP A 131 -4.39 -13.24 -20.05
N LEU A 132 -4.48 -11.91 -19.88
CA LEU A 132 -4.46 -11.26 -18.57
C LEU A 132 -5.78 -11.46 -17.83
N THR A 133 -5.65 -11.76 -16.54
CA THR A 133 -6.75 -11.95 -15.60
C THR A 133 -7.05 -10.67 -14.81
N ASP A 134 -8.21 -10.63 -14.14
CA ASP A 134 -8.60 -9.53 -13.26
C ASP A 134 -7.59 -9.28 -12.13
N ASP A 135 -6.92 -10.34 -11.67
CA ASP A 135 -5.86 -10.28 -10.65
C ASP A 135 -4.59 -9.63 -11.20
N ASP A 136 -4.23 -9.89 -12.46
CA ASP A 136 -3.13 -9.20 -13.14
C ASP A 136 -3.42 -7.68 -13.22
N TYR A 137 -4.65 -7.31 -13.59
CA TYR A 137 -5.07 -5.91 -13.59
C TYR A 137 -5.09 -5.31 -12.18
N ALA A 138 -5.41 -6.09 -11.15
CA ALA A 138 -5.31 -5.62 -9.76
C ALA A 138 -3.87 -5.35 -9.35
N ASP A 139 -2.92 -6.21 -9.73
CA ASP A 139 -1.49 -6.00 -9.50
C ASP A 139 -0.96 -4.80 -10.27
N MET A 140 -1.36 -4.62 -11.53
CA MET A 140 -1.02 -3.42 -12.32
C MET A 140 -1.44 -2.12 -11.61
N ARG A 141 -2.66 -2.06 -11.07
CA ARG A 141 -3.14 -0.89 -10.32
C ARG A 141 -2.29 -0.61 -9.09
N LYS A 142 -1.89 -1.65 -8.35
CA LYS A 142 -0.98 -1.51 -7.19
C LYS A 142 0.36 -0.92 -7.63
N VAL A 143 0.93 -1.43 -8.73
CA VAL A 143 2.20 -0.95 -9.29
C VAL A 143 2.12 0.52 -9.68
N VAL A 144 1.11 0.90 -10.48
CA VAL A 144 0.91 2.29 -10.89
C VAL A 144 0.77 3.22 -9.69
N ALA A 145 -0.03 2.83 -8.69
CA ALA A 145 -0.22 3.64 -7.48
C ALA A 145 1.08 3.79 -6.66
N TYR A 146 1.87 2.72 -6.57
CA TYR A 146 3.16 2.75 -5.87
C TYR A 146 4.14 3.69 -6.57
N VAL A 147 4.35 3.50 -7.88
CA VAL A 147 5.29 4.30 -8.69
C VAL A 147 4.92 5.78 -8.62
N LYS A 148 3.66 6.13 -8.92
CA LYS A 148 3.19 7.54 -8.87
C LYS A 148 3.45 8.18 -7.52
N ARG A 149 3.07 7.51 -6.43
CA ARG A 149 3.29 8.04 -5.07
C ARG A 149 4.78 8.19 -4.74
N HIS A 150 5.61 7.21 -5.11
CA HIS A 150 7.05 7.23 -4.80
C HIS A 150 7.80 8.29 -5.61
N LEU A 151 7.38 8.55 -6.86
CA LEU A 151 7.89 9.68 -7.65
C LEU A 151 7.49 11.01 -7.02
N THR A 152 6.23 11.19 -6.63
CA THR A 152 5.75 12.43 -5.98
C THR A 152 6.44 12.71 -4.65
N GLN A 153 6.77 11.68 -3.87
CA GLN A 153 7.52 11.83 -2.62
C GLN A 153 8.94 12.38 -2.86
N GLY A 154 9.48 12.22 -4.08
CA GLY A 154 10.79 12.72 -4.47
C GLY A 154 11.94 11.86 -3.98
N GLY A 155 12.95 11.70 -4.83
CA GLY A 155 14.23 11.09 -4.47
C GLY A 155 15.15 12.06 -3.73
N PRO A 156 16.31 11.58 -3.23
CA PRO A 156 17.35 12.48 -2.74
C PRO A 156 17.84 13.41 -3.85
N LYS A 157 18.35 14.59 -3.49
CA LYS A 157 18.89 15.56 -4.48
C LYS A 157 20.24 15.13 -5.03
N GLU A 158 21.00 14.41 -4.21
CA GLU A 158 22.33 13.89 -4.52
C GLU A 158 22.26 12.36 -4.50
N ASP A 159 23.21 11.70 -5.16
CA ASP A 159 23.34 10.24 -5.18
C ASP A 159 22.09 9.47 -5.63
N VAL A 160 21.26 10.08 -6.49
CA VAL A 160 20.04 9.46 -7.04
C VAL A 160 20.33 8.08 -7.64
N LYS A 161 21.46 7.95 -8.35
CA LYS A 161 21.90 6.71 -9.03
C LYS A 161 21.99 5.51 -8.10
N THR A 162 22.49 5.71 -6.88
CA THR A 162 22.72 4.65 -5.89
C THR A 162 21.76 4.72 -4.72
N SER A 163 20.74 5.58 -4.82
CA SER A 163 19.79 5.78 -3.76
C SER A 163 18.88 4.57 -3.57
N ARG A 164 18.55 4.29 -2.30
CA ARG A 164 17.53 3.29 -1.95
C ARG A 164 16.16 3.61 -2.54
N TRP A 165 15.88 4.89 -2.81
CA TRP A 165 14.67 5.34 -3.50
C TRP A 165 14.62 4.81 -4.94
N ARG A 166 15.68 5.05 -5.73
CA ARG A 166 15.79 4.55 -7.10
C ARG A 166 15.73 3.03 -7.12
N TYR A 167 16.51 2.36 -6.28
CA TYR A 167 16.54 0.90 -6.22
C TYR A 167 15.15 0.32 -5.91
N SER A 168 14.41 0.96 -4.99
CA SER A 168 13.03 0.56 -4.71
C SER A 168 12.12 0.79 -5.91
N LEU A 169 12.24 1.91 -6.65
CA LEU A 169 11.46 2.11 -7.88
C LEU A 169 11.80 1.08 -8.96
N MET A 170 13.08 0.71 -9.10
CA MET A 170 13.52 -0.29 -10.07
C MET A 170 12.98 -1.68 -9.72
N ASN A 171 12.83 -2.04 -8.44
CA ASN A 171 12.10 -3.26 -8.05
C ASN A 171 10.64 -3.26 -8.50
N TRP A 172 10.05 -2.08 -8.69
CA TRP A 172 8.70 -1.91 -9.24
C TRP A 172 8.70 -1.62 -10.75
N GLY A 173 9.82 -1.88 -11.42
CA GLY A 173 9.97 -1.80 -12.87
C GLY A 173 10.03 -0.37 -13.44
N HIS A 174 10.25 0.63 -12.58
CA HIS A 174 10.44 2.03 -12.98
C HIS A 174 11.87 2.48 -12.67
N ASP A 175 12.62 2.89 -13.67
CA ASP A 175 13.89 3.59 -13.48
C ASP A 175 13.70 5.09 -13.73
N PRO A 176 13.78 5.95 -12.70
CA PRO A 176 13.61 7.40 -12.84
C PRO A 176 14.75 8.09 -13.61
N LEU A 177 15.82 7.36 -13.94
CA LEU A 177 16.93 7.85 -14.77
C LEU A 177 16.83 7.36 -16.23
N LYS A 178 15.77 6.64 -16.57
CA LYS A 178 15.51 6.14 -17.92
C LYS A 178 14.44 7.02 -18.58
N ASP A 179 14.81 7.60 -19.71
CA ASP A 179 13.94 8.42 -20.57
C ASP A 179 12.98 7.55 -21.40
#